data_AF-A0A6P5WVD5-F1
#
_entry.id   AF-A0A6P5WVD5-F1
#
_cell.length_a   1.000
_cell.length_b   1.000
_cell.length_c   1.000
_cell.angle_alpha   90.00
_cell.angle_beta   90.00
_cell.angle_gamma   90.00
#
_symmetry.space_group_name_H-M   'P 1'
#
loop_
_entity.id
_entity.type
_entity.pdbx_description
1 polymer ?
#
loop_
_entity_poly.entity_id
_entity_poly.type
_entity_poly.pdbx_seq_one_letter_code
_entity_poly.pdbx_strand_id
1 'polypeptide(L)'
;MELVVLSVDIDMKQIGADFYTSNLHKWFFCPPSVAFLYFRRSTNNSDLHHPVVSHEFEGGIDGIKKRNHEAVVEMGNMLVNAWGTHLGCPPEMCSSMVMVGLPACLGISSDQDALKLRTNLRGKFGVEVPIYYRAPRDGKVGPVTGYARISYQIYNKVDDYYKFRDAINQLVQNAFTCASLAN
;
A
#
# COMPACT_ATOMS: atom_id res chain seq x y z
N MET A 1 -9.56 5.43 -30.54
CA MET A 1 -8.25 6.02 -30.22
C MET A 1 -7.33 5.39 -31.22
N GLU A 2 -7.08 6.08 -32.32
CA GLU A 2 -6.00 5.69 -33.24
C GLU A 2 -4.71 5.96 -32.50
N LEU A 3 -4.03 4.89 -32.13
CA LEU A 3 -2.72 4.95 -31.51
C LEU A 3 -1.79 4.42 -32.60
N VAL A 4 -1.03 5.31 -33.23
CA VAL A 4 0.00 4.92 -34.20
C VAL A 4 1.07 4.19 -33.40
N VAL A 5 0.97 2.86 -33.36
CA VAL A 5 1.79 1.97 -32.56
C VAL A 5 2.50 1.05 -33.55
N LEU A 6 3.83 1.17 -33.65
CA LEU A 6 4.71 0.20 -34.33
C LEU A 6 4.60 0.14 -35.86
N SER A 7 4.92 1.20 -36.61
CA SER A 7 5.09 1.15 -38.09
C SER A 7 3.88 0.62 -38.90
N VAL A 8 2.76 0.30 -38.24
CA VAL A 8 1.55 -0.33 -38.77
C VAL A 8 0.38 0.24 -37.97
N ASP A 9 -0.64 0.74 -38.66
CA ASP A 9 -1.84 1.24 -38.01
C ASP A 9 -2.69 0.07 -37.49
N ILE A 10 -2.89 0.02 -36.17
CA ILE A 10 -3.70 -1.01 -35.50
C ILE A 10 -4.85 -0.32 -34.77
N ASP A 11 -6.08 -0.54 -35.24
CA ASP A 11 -7.29 -0.11 -34.52
C ASP A 11 -7.75 -1.22 -33.58
N MET A 12 -7.53 -0.97 -32.28
CA MET A 12 -7.91 -1.86 -31.19
C MET A 12 -9.42 -2.15 -31.10
N LYS A 13 -10.26 -1.23 -31.57
CA LYS A 13 -11.70 -1.41 -31.63
C LYS A 13 -12.09 -2.28 -32.83
N GLN A 14 -11.47 -2.06 -33.98
CA GLN A 14 -11.75 -2.82 -35.21
C GLN A 14 -11.41 -4.31 -35.04
N ILE A 15 -10.28 -4.61 -34.39
CA ILE A 15 -9.86 -6.00 -34.15
C ILE A 15 -10.63 -6.68 -33.01
N GLY A 16 -11.51 -5.95 -32.30
CA GLY A 16 -12.31 -6.47 -31.21
C GLY A 16 -11.49 -6.95 -30.00
N ALA A 17 -10.28 -6.42 -29.80
CA ALA A 17 -9.39 -6.90 -28.74
C ALA A 17 -9.91 -6.55 -27.35
N ASP A 18 -9.95 -7.53 -26.44
CA ASP A 18 -10.28 -7.31 -25.03
C ASP A 18 -9.08 -6.71 -24.27
N PHE A 19 -7.87 -7.20 -24.57
CA PHE A 19 -6.61 -6.70 -24.03
C PHE A 19 -5.56 -6.61 -25.14
N TYR A 20 -4.64 -5.65 -25.02
CA TYR A 20 -3.49 -5.55 -25.91
C TYR A 20 -2.33 -4.88 -25.23
N THR A 21 -1.13 -5.42 -25.43
CA THR A 21 0.10 -4.87 -24.86
C THR A 21 1.12 -4.64 -25.96
N SER A 22 1.91 -3.59 -25.82
CA SER A 22 3.02 -3.34 -26.73
C SER A 22 4.11 -2.51 -26.06
N ASN A 23 5.34 -2.72 -26.54
CA ASN A 23 6.53 -2.07 -26.04
C ASN A 23 6.75 -0.72 -26.74
N LEU A 24 6.76 0.36 -25.97
CA LEU A 24 7.05 1.71 -26.47
C LEU A 24 8.54 1.89 -26.78
N HIS A 25 9.42 1.20 -26.05
CA HIS A 25 10.87 1.33 -26.22
C HIS A 25 11.45 0.76 -27.52
N LYS A 26 10.62 0.14 -28.37
CA LYS A 26 11.08 -0.37 -29.68
C LYS A 26 11.02 0.69 -30.77
N TRP A 27 9.89 1.39 -30.89
CA TRP A 27 9.62 2.27 -32.05
C TRP A 27 9.11 3.66 -31.65
N PHE A 28 8.90 3.91 -30.35
CA PHE A 28 8.42 5.19 -29.82
C PHE A 28 9.54 5.99 -29.12
N PHE A 29 10.81 5.61 -29.34
CA PHE A 29 11.98 6.24 -28.72
C PHE A 29 11.91 6.38 -27.18
N CYS A 30 11.11 5.55 -26.50
CA CYS A 30 11.12 5.50 -25.04
C CYS A 30 12.35 4.76 -24.50
N PRO A 31 12.79 5.07 -23.25
CA PRO A 31 13.79 4.27 -22.56
C PRO A 31 13.40 2.78 -22.49
N PRO A 32 14.37 1.84 -22.46
CA PRO A 32 14.09 0.43 -22.27
C PRO A 32 13.17 0.17 -21.07
N SER A 33 12.27 -0.81 -21.21
CA SER A 33 11.28 -1.20 -20.17
C SER A 33 10.01 -0.34 -20.08
N VAL A 34 9.70 0.48 -21.08
CA VAL A 34 8.41 1.18 -21.19
C VAL A 34 7.49 0.43 -22.16
N ALA A 35 6.27 0.15 -21.70
CA ALA A 35 5.19 -0.53 -22.43
C ALA A 35 3.84 0.11 -22.11
N PHE A 36 2.83 -0.17 -22.92
CA PHE A 36 1.45 0.22 -22.64
C PHE A 36 0.51 -0.99 -22.69
N LEU A 37 -0.60 -0.89 -21.97
CA LEU A 37 -1.67 -1.87 -21.94
C LEU A 37 -2.97 -1.17 -22.34
N TYR A 38 -3.55 -1.57 -23.46
CA TYR A 38 -4.91 -1.24 -23.87
C TYR A 38 -5.89 -2.26 -23.28
N PHE A 39 -7.02 -1.75 -22.79
CA PHE A 39 -8.15 -2.56 -22.36
C PHE A 39 -9.42 -2.01 -23.00
N ARG A 40 -10.28 -2.92 -23.48
CA ARG A 40 -11.60 -2.55 -23.99
C ARG A 40 -12.48 -2.13 -22.81
N ARG A 41 -12.95 -0.88 -22.84
CA ARG A 41 -13.91 -0.37 -21.85
C ARG A 41 -15.20 -1.21 -21.90
N SER A 42 -15.42 -2.02 -20.86
CA SER A 42 -16.65 -2.80 -20.65
C SER A 42 -17.43 -2.19 -19.49
N THR A 43 -18.73 -2.01 -19.66
CA THR A 43 -19.64 -1.46 -18.63
C THR A 43 -19.82 -2.39 -17.42
N ASN A 44 -19.36 -3.65 -17.50
CA ASN A 44 -19.62 -4.69 -16.50
C ASN A 44 -18.38 -5.15 -15.70
N ASN A 45 -17.23 -4.49 -15.82
CA ASN A 45 -16.00 -4.96 -15.16
C ASN A 45 -15.43 -3.89 -14.22
N SER A 46 -15.91 -3.88 -12.97
CA SER A 46 -15.46 -2.99 -11.89
C SER A 46 -14.10 -3.37 -11.30
N ASP A 47 -13.54 -4.52 -11.69
CA ASP A 47 -12.38 -5.10 -11.01
C ASP A 47 -11.04 -4.64 -11.58
N LEU A 48 -11.04 -3.92 -12.71
CA LEU A 48 -9.83 -3.40 -13.34
C LEU A 48 -9.64 -1.91 -13.03
N HIS A 49 -8.90 -1.61 -11.96
CA HIS A 49 -8.46 -0.26 -11.64
C HIS A 49 -7.05 -0.03 -12.21
N HIS A 50 -6.87 1.00 -13.05
CA HIS A 50 -5.53 1.36 -13.53
C HIS A 50 -4.62 1.66 -12.32
N PRO A 51 -3.40 1.08 -12.24
CA PRO A 51 -2.51 1.25 -11.09
C PRO A 51 -1.99 2.68 -10.95
N VAL A 52 -2.02 3.46 -12.04
CA VAL A 52 -1.70 4.89 -12.06
C VAL A 52 -2.67 5.59 -13.02
N VAL A 53 -3.50 6.48 -12.49
CA VAL A 53 -4.34 7.39 -13.29
C VAL A 53 -3.85 8.79 -13.00
N SER A 54 -3.16 9.44 -13.93
CA SER A 54 -2.73 10.84 -13.75
C SER A 54 -3.69 11.84 -14.39
N HIS A 55 -4.17 11.55 -15.60
CA HIS A 55 -4.89 12.51 -16.44
C HIS A 55 -6.43 12.43 -16.35
N GLU A 56 -6.98 11.25 -16.03
CA GLU A 56 -8.43 11.02 -15.92
C GLU A 56 -8.93 10.99 -14.47
N PHE A 57 -8.05 11.26 -13.50
CA PHE A 57 -8.45 11.32 -12.10
C PHE A 57 -9.12 12.67 -11.81
N GLU A 58 -10.24 12.65 -11.09
CA GLU A 58 -10.93 13.87 -10.71
C GLU A 58 -9.99 14.79 -9.92
N GLY A 59 -9.76 16.01 -10.41
CA GLY A 59 -8.78 16.95 -9.84
C GLY A 59 -7.31 16.69 -10.21
N GLY A 60 -7.03 15.76 -11.14
CA GLY A 60 -5.68 15.48 -11.64
C GLY A 60 -4.70 15.08 -10.53
N ILE A 61 -3.44 15.47 -10.67
CA ILE A 61 -2.39 15.10 -9.71
C ILE A 61 -2.65 15.63 -8.29
N ASP A 62 -3.26 16.81 -8.17
CA ASP A 62 -3.55 17.40 -6.87
C ASP A 62 -4.76 16.72 -6.21
N GLY A 63 -5.75 16.29 -6.99
CA GLY A 63 -6.83 15.41 -6.53
C GLY A 63 -6.30 14.09 -5.98
N ILE A 64 -5.32 13.48 -6.66
CA ILE A 64 -4.66 12.24 -6.18
C ILE A 64 -3.90 12.48 -4.88
N LYS A 65 -3.09 13.54 -4.80
CA LYS A 65 -2.34 13.88 -3.58
C LYS A 65 -3.29 14.06 -2.40
N LYS A 66 -4.36 14.83 -2.60
CA LYS A 66 -5.37 15.10 -1.57
C LYS A 66 -6.05 13.81 -1.12
N ARG A 67 -6.58 13.01 -2.06
CA ARG A 67 -7.23 11.74 -1.74
C ARG A 67 -6.30 10.78 -1.01
N ASN A 68 -5.07 10.59 -1.50
CA ASN A 68 -4.12 9.67 -0.88
C ASN A 68 -3.76 10.13 0.54
N HIS A 69 -3.60 11.44 0.75
CA HIS A 69 -3.35 12.01 2.07
C HIS A 69 -4.52 11.79 3.02
N GLU A 70 -5.73 12.17 2.61
CA GLU A 70 -6.94 12.02 3.44
C GLU A 70 -7.17 10.54 3.79
N ALA A 71 -7.07 9.66 2.79
CA ALA A 71 -7.29 8.23 2.98
C ALA A 71 -6.21 7.56 3.85
N VAL A 72 -4.92 7.92 3.68
CA VAL A 72 -3.86 7.33 4.53
C VAL A 72 -3.99 7.78 5.98
N VAL A 73 -4.39 9.04 6.21
CA VAL A 73 -4.64 9.58 7.55
C VAL A 73 -5.86 8.91 8.18
N GLU A 74 -6.94 8.74 7.42
CA GLU A 74 -8.13 8.02 7.88
C GLU A 74 -7.81 6.57 8.28
N MET A 75 -7.10 5.83 7.43
CA MET A 75 -6.69 4.45 7.74
C MET A 75 -5.72 4.40 8.91
N GLY A 76 -4.78 5.35 9.01
CA GLY A 76 -3.88 5.47 10.16
C GLY A 76 -4.66 5.66 11.46
N ASN A 77 -5.61 6.59 11.48
CA ASN A 77 -6.48 6.84 12.64
C ASN A 77 -7.32 5.62 13.01
N MET A 78 -7.87 4.91 12.03
CA MET A 78 -8.60 3.67 12.25
C MET A 78 -7.72 2.62 12.96
N LEU A 79 -6.48 2.44 12.53
CA LEU A 79 -5.55 1.46 13.11
C LEU A 79 -5.11 1.85 14.53
N VAL A 80 -4.75 3.10 14.78
CA VAL A 80 -4.34 3.53 16.13
C VAL A 80 -5.49 3.46 17.13
N ASN A 81 -6.72 3.75 16.69
CA ASN A 81 -7.92 3.61 17.52
C ASN A 81 -8.19 2.13 17.84
N ALA A 82 -8.02 1.23 16.87
CA ALA A 82 -8.19 -0.21 17.08
C ALA A 82 -7.14 -0.79 18.03
N TRP A 83 -5.94 -0.23 18.06
CA TRP A 83 -4.80 -0.75 18.82
C TRP A 83 -4.52 0.01 20.13
N GLY A 84 -5.21 1.12 20.38
CA GLY A 84 -4.95 1.98 21.53
C GLY A 84 -3.56 2.62 21.49
N THR A 85 -3.09 2.98 20.30
CA THR A 85 -1.75 3.56 20.06
C THR A 85 -1.84 4.98 19.50
N HIS A 86 -0.76 5.47 18.88
CA HIS A 86 -0.68 6.80 18.31
C HIS A 86 0.07 6.80 16.98
N LEU A 87 -0.15 7.84 16.16
CA LEU A 87 0.58 8.05 14.92
C LEU A 87 2.02 8.51 15.20
N GLY A 88 2.96 8.08 14.37
CA GLY A 88 4.36 8.48 14.46
C GLY A 88 4.65 9.88 13.90
N CYS A 89 3.77 10.41 13.05
CA CYS A 89 3.78 11.80 12.55
C CYS A 89 2.44 12.48 12.85
N PRO A 90 2.43 13.81 13.11
CA PRO A 90 1.20 14.61 12.99
C PRO A 90 0.62 14.46 11.57
N PRO A 91 -0.72 14.33 11.41
CA PRO A 91 -1.35 14.10 10.12
C PRO A 91 -0.91 15.07 9.02
N GLU A 92 -0.70 16.35 9.37
CA GLU A 92 -0.33 17.43 8.44
C GLU A 92 1.05 17.21 7.79
N MET A 93 1.90 16.39 8.40
CA MET A 93 3.23 16.03 7.87
C MET A 93 3.23 14.70 7.10
N CYS A 94 2.11 14.00 7.06
CA CYS A 94 2.01 12.70 6.42
C CYS A 94 1.52 12.95 4.98
N SER A 95 2.23 12.46 3.95
CA SER A 95 1.81 12.61 2.54
C SER A 95 0.88 11.44 2.18
N SER A 96 1.24 10.59 1.23
CA SER A 96 0.55 9.32 0.95
C SER A 96 1.00 8.16 1.86
N MET A 97 1.68 8.46 2.97
CA MET A 97 2.24 7.48 3.92
C MET A 97 2.12 7.98 5.35
N VAL A 98 1.84 7.08 6.30
CA VAL A 98 1.81 7.39 7.73
C VAL A 98 2.45 6.27 8.56
N MET A 99 3.10 6.66 9.65
CA MET A 99 3.64 5.75 10.65
C MET A 99 2.56 5.47 11.69
N VAL A 100 2.24 4.20 11.92
CA VAL A 100 1.21 3.76 12.87
C VAL A 100 1.88 2.97 13.97
N GLY A 101 1.70 3.38 15.22
CA GLY A 101 2.23 2.67 16.38
C GLY A 101 1.59 1.30 16.53
N LEU A 102 2.40 0.26 16.71
CA LEU A 102 1.92 -1.10 16.98
C LEU A 102 1.73 -1.34 18.49
N PRO A 103 0.84 -2.26 18.90
CA PRO A 103 0.66 -2.63 20.31
C PRO A 103 1.99 -3.03 20.97
N ALA A 104 2.30 -2.42 22.13
CA ALA A 104 3.54 -2.69 22.86
C ALA A 104 3.68 -4.16 23.30
N CYS A 105 2.55 -4.87 23.48
CA CYS A 105 2.52 -6.28 23.84
C CYS A 105 3.10 -7.21 22.74
N LEU A 106 3.25 -6.75 21.50
CA LEU A 106 3.95 -7.51 20.46
C LEU A 106 5.45 -7.67 20.75
N GLY A 107 6.01 -6.86 21.66
CA GLY A 107 7.37 -7.03 22.17
C GLY A 107 8.46 -6.81 21.12
N ILE A 108 8.29 -5.83 20.24
CA ILE A 108 9.28 -5.50 19.20
C ILE A 108 10.46 -4.78 19.87
N SER A 109 11.62 -5.44 19.97
CA SER A 109 12.79 -4.94 20.71
C SER A 109 14.01 -4.66 19.83
N SER A 110 13.96 -5.04 18.56
CA SER A 110 15.04 -4.88 17.59
C SER A 110 14.53 -4.76 16.16
N ASP A 111 15.38 -4.29 15.25
CA ASP A 111 15.09 -4.32 13.80
C ASP A 111 14.87 -5.75 13.28
N GLN A 112 15.53 -6.74 13.89
CA GLN A 112 15.34 -8.14 13.55
C GLN A 112 13.93 -8.63 13.91
N ASP A 113 13.41 -8.23 15.08
CA ASP A 113 12.03 -8.55 15.49
C ASP A 113 11.01 -7.92 14.51
N ALA A 114 11.24 -6.67 14.11
CA ALA A 114 10.41 -5.99 13.13
C ALA A 114 10.39 -6.73 11.78
N LEU A 115 11.55 -7.20 11.32
CA LEU A 115 11.67 -7.99 10.08
C LEU A 115 10.96 -9.35 10.18
N LYS A 116 11.10 -10.04 11.31
CA LYS A 116 10.42 -11.31 11.57
C LYS A 116 8.91 -11.13 11.62
N LEU A 117 8.41 -10.10 12.30
CA LEU A 117 6.98 -9.78 12.34
C LEU A 117 6.44 -9.51 10.93
N ARG A 118 7.14 -8.69 10.15
CA ARG A 118 6.79 -8.45 8.73
C ARG A 118 6.72 -9.75 7.94
N THR A 119 7.69 -10.64 8.11
CA THR A 119 7.73 -11.95 7.43
C THR A 119 6.57 -12.84 7.87
N ASN A 120 6.22 -12.82 9.16
CA ASN A 120 5.09 -13.56 9.70
C ASN A 120 3.75 -13.06 9.15
N LEU A 121 3.57 -11.74 9.10
CA LEU A 121 2.38 -11.10 8.51
C LEU A 121 2.21 -11.49 7.04
N ARG A 122 3.30 -11.50 6.27
CA ARG A 122 3.26 -11.96 4.87
C ARG A 122 2.90 -13.43 4.79
N GLY A 123 3.58 -14.29 5.54
CA GLY A 123 3.42 -15.74 5.43
C GLY A 123 2.06 -16.25 5.91
N LYS A 124 1.56 -15.73 7.03
CA LYS A 124 0.31 -16.23 7.65
C LYS A 124 -0.93 -15.47 7.22
N PHE A 125 -0.82 -14.17 7.00
CA PHE A 125 -1.97 -13.30 6.74
C PHE A 125 -1.96 -12.73 5.32
N GLY A 126 -0.88 -12.90 4.55
CA GLY A 126 -0.75 -12.27 3.24
C GLY A 126 -0.78 -10.75 3.33
N VAL A 127 -0.20 -10.18 4.39
CA VAL A 127 -0.09 -8.73 4.62
C VAL A 127 1.38 -8.34 4.58
N GLU A 128 1.74 -7.47 3.65
CA GLU A 128 3.11 -6.95 3.51
C GLU A 128 3.13 -5.47 3.88
N VAL A 129 3.75 -5.16 5.02
CA VAL A 129 3.91 -3.77 5.50
C VAL A 129 5.32 -3.58 6.06
N PRO A 130 6.03 -2.48 5.73
CA PRO A 130 7.27 -2.13 6.40
C PRO A 130 7.04 -1.87 7.89
N ILE A 131 7.80 -2.56 8.75
CA ILE A 131 7.78 -2.37 10.20
C ILE A 131 9.15 -1.89 10.63
N TYR A 132 9.17 -0.87 11.48
CA TYR A 132 10.37 -0.24 11.99
C TYR A 132 10.40 -0.35 13.50
N TYR A 133 11.58 -0.66 14.03
CA TYR A 133 11.86 -0.57 15.45
C TYR A 133 12.35 0.85 15.78
N ARG A 134 11.89 1.37 16.92
CA ARG A 134 12.36 2.61 17.50
C ARG A 134 12.64 2.35 18.97
N ALA A 135 13.90 2.55 19.35
CA ALA A 135 14.31 2.40 20.74
C ALA A 135 13.47 3.32 21.67
N PRO A 136 13.05 2.82 22.84
CA PRO A 136 12.45 3.64 23.88
C PRO A 136 13.31 4.87 24.17
N ARG A 137 12.67 6.03 24.34
CA ARG A 137 13.33 7.15 25.02
C ARG A 137 13.18 6.95 26.53
N ASP A 138 14.24 7.21 27.29
CA ASP A 138 14.31 6.94 28.73
C ASP A 138 13.08 7.45 29.51
N GLY A 139 12.59 6.62 30.44
CA GLY A 139 11.58 7.00 31.44
C GLY A 139 10.11 6.73 31.12
N LYS A 140 9.76 6.13 29.97
CA LYS A 140 8.37 5.72 29.67
C LYS A 140 8.14 4.23 29.93
N VAL A 141 7.13 3.90 30.73
CA VAL A 141 6.67 2.51 30.96
C VAL A 141 5.76 2.11 29.79
N GLY A 142 6.04 0.98 29.15
CA GLY A 142 5.27 0.45 28.01
C GLY A 142 5.29 1.30 26.71
N PRO A 143 6.44 1.84 26.25
CA PRO A 143 6.47 2.68 25.07
C PRO A 143 6.20 1.86 23.79
N VAL A 144 5.50 2.46 22.84
CA VAL A 144 5.38 1.92 21.49
C VAL A 144 6.76 1.95 20.82
N THR A 145 7.34 0.77 20.65
CA THR A 145 8.65 0.54 20.03
C THR A 145 8.55 0.11 18.57
N GLY A 146 7.41 -0.43 18.14
CA GLY A 146 7.17 -0.83 16.76
C GLY A 146 6.28 0.15 16.02
N TYR A 147 6.65 0.51 14.80
CA TYR A 147 5.84 1.35 13.93
C TYR A 147 5.68 0.69 12.56
N ALA A 148 4.44 0.52 12.11
CA ALA A 148 4.12 0.10 10.75
C ALA A 148 4.00 1.34 9.85
N ARG A 149 4.68 1.34 8.70
CA ARG A 149 4.53 2.41 7.70
C ARG A 149 3.53 1.99 6.64
N ILE A 150 2.30 2.48 6.75
CA ILE A 150 1.29 2.23 5.74
C ILE A 150 1.37 3.30 4.64
N SER A 151 0.93 2.93 3.44
CA SER A 151 0.86 3.82 2.28
C SER A 151 -0.49 3.69 1.63
N TYR A 152 -1.13 4.81 1.28
CA TYR A 152 -2.38 4.80 0.52
C TYR A 152 -2.15 5.35 -0.89
N GLN A 153 -2.52 4.54 -1.86
CA GLN A 153 -2.52 4.85 -3.28
C GLN A 153 -3.88 4.50 -3.87
N ILE A 154 -4.08 4.95 -5.11
CA ILE A 154 -5.37 4.82 -5.80
C ILE A 154 -5.86 3.36 -5.94
N TYR A 155 -4.94 2.41 -5.96
CA TYR A 155 -5.22 0.97 -6.07
C TYR A 155 -5.47 0.28 -4.72
N ASN A 156 -5.23 0.96 -3.59
CA ASN A 156 -5.46 0.36 -2.28
C ASN A 156 -6.95 0.31 -1.95
N LYS A 157 -7.38 -0.81 -1.38
CA LYS A 157 -8.75 -0.99 -0.88
C LYS A 157 -8.76 -0.86 0.64
N VAL A 158 -9.86 -0.33 1.18
CA VAL A 158 -10.05 -0.21 2.64
C VAL A 158 -9.96 -1.59 3.32
N ASP A 159 -10.44 -2.64 2.65
CA ASP A 159 -10.37 -4.03 3.13
C ASP A 159 -8.95 -4.52 3.42
N ASP A 160 -7.94 -4.03 2.68
CA ASP A 160 -6.54 -4.39 2.94
C ASP A 160 -6.08 -3.89 4.33
N TYR A 161 -6.58 -2.73 4.76
CA TYR A 161 -6.30 -2.15 6.07
C TYR A 161 -7.09 -2.85 7.17
N TYR A 162 -8.34 -3.25 6.91
CA TYR A 162 -9.10 -4.08 7.84
C TYR A 162 -8.44 -5.44 8.05
N LYS A 163 -7.99 -6.07 6.96
CA LYS A 163 -7.22 -7.32 7.03
C LYS A 163 -5.95 -7.15 7.87
N PHE A 164 -5.23 -6.03 7.71
CA PHE A 164 -4.07 -5.74 8.54
C PHE A 164 -4.44 -5.51 10.02
N ARG A 165 -5.49 -4.73 10.30
CA ARG A 165 -6.03 -4.52 11.66
C ARG A 165 -6.33 -5.86 12.32
N ASP A 166 -7.08 -6.72 11.64
CA ASP A 166 -7.58 -7.98 12.18
C ASP A 166 -6.43 -8.98 12.38
N ALA A 167 -5.44 -8.98 11.50
CA ALA A 167 -4.22 -9.77 11.68
C ALA A 167 -3.48 -9.39 12.97
N ILE A 168 -3.27 -8.09 13.23
CA ILE A 168 -2.63 -7.63 14.46
C ILE A 168 -3.49 -7.96 15.68
N ASN A 169 -4.81 -7.75 15.62
CA ASN A 169 -5.72 -8.08 16.72
C ASN A 169 -5.68 -9.57 17.06
N GLN A 170 -5.64 -10.44 16.05
CA GLN A 170 -5.53 -11.88 16.24
C GLN A 170 -4.18 -12.26 16.88
N LEU A 171 -3.08 -11.62 16.49
CA LEU A 171 -1.78 -11.84 17.15
C LEU A 171 -1.83 -11.43 18.63
N VAL A 172 -2.41 -10.26 18.92
CA VAL A 172 -2.56 -9.77 20.30
C VAL A 172 -3.44 -10.70 21.15
N GLN A 173 -4.58 -11.17 20.62
CA GLN A 173 -5.47 -12.10 21.30
C GLN A 173 -4.80 -13.44 21.63
N ASN A 174 -3.91 -13.90 20.74
CA ASN A 174 -3.13 -15.13 20.95
C ASN A 174 -1.91 -14.93 21.86
N ALA A 175 -1.79 -13.78 22.54
CA ALA A 175 -0.63 -13.41 23.35
C ALA A 175 0.71 -13.57 22.61
N PHE A 176 0.70 -13.32 21.29
CA PHE A 176 1.89 -13.43 20.46
C PHE A 176 2.92 -12.38 20.85
N THR A 177 4.19 -12.79 20.87
CA THR A 177 5.33 -11.89 21.06
C THR A 177 6.38 -12.15 20.00
N CYS A 178 7.12 -11.12 19.57
CA CYS A 178 8.19 -11.28 18.59
C CYS A 178 9.32 -12.20 19.11
N ALA A 179 9.48 -12.32 20.43
CA ALA A 179 10.37 -13.29 21.06
C ALA A 179 10.01 -14.75 20.74
N SER A 180 8.75 -15.05 20.43
CA SER A 180 8.30 -16.40 20.03
C SER A 180 8.66 -16.77 18.58
N LEU A 181 9.07 -15.80 17.76
CA LEU A 181 9.55 -16.05 16.41
C LEU A 181 11.00 -16.53 16.50
N ALA A 182 11.20 -17.83 16.28
CA ALA A 182 12.52 -18.45 16.22
C ALA A 182 13.46 -17.68 15.26
N ASN A 183 14.77 -17.80 15.52
CA ASN A 183 15.81 -17.27 14.62
C ASN A 183 15.85 -18.06 13.31
#